data_AF-E7QMT7-F1
#
_entry.id   AF-E7QMT7-F1
#
_cell.length_a   1.000
_cell.length_b   1.000
_cell.length_c   1.000
_cell.angle_alpha   90.00
_cell.angle_beta   90.00
_cell.angle_gamma   90.00
#
_symmetry.space_group_name_H-M   'P 1'
#
loop_
_entity.id
_entity.type
_entity.pdbx_description
1 polymer ?
#
loop_
_entity_poly.entity_id
_entity_poly.type
_entity_poly.pdbx_seq_one_letter_code
_entity_poly.pdbx_strand_id
1 'polypeptide(L)'
;MEYRRSVRAIGKKPIQMLAFGLFSLIFIGVPTVAGSYLAYKFGGELATTDLPLLVGARGGIAVSWLMVTVMIASRVIGKTGRIDQEAGMLTTVPARDVVGGLLGAELARVVSIAAIPLLSITAALSLSLGTPLPLVTVVLALLGLVTTALLAGHILGLLIKIALERSELLAQYKSVLAVLAFGIYMAAVMSNALGTVMASLAEVLQNAPTAWLGDVLVLGIPGTSPSLARLGGAVALVVVGLPVLFALDVRLATRLWYGDRVQPENKQYDSSESNADFLAAIASKPTRSVVANVWRRTKRSPIRLLYVVYPVFLVSGPIQEAVQAGHVTESLPVVVSLYGAWAMGGATLNPLGDEGSMLPVTLISSIRGREFVKGHVLAVTVVGLPIVVLATAITGFLSPLELTRWLSLTGLSALLGLAGAVVAIGIGTMFPRFGEVNVTKSRTAVVPSKTAFATYSLVVLLGYGGAVTAITPGTAAGVSSMFEFITGFLGYAVAISPPTVRLIGGLIAVLLGVVAPPAAYRYSVRRFESYALDADDSGFAVFESVGELF
;
A
#
# COMPACT_ATOMS: atom_id res chain seq x y z
N MET A 1 18.96 -13.00 16.13
CA MET A 1 18.68 -13.95 15.02
C MET A 1 17.63 -13.43 14.04
N GLU A 2 16.52 -12.86 14.53
CA GLU A 2 15.42 -12.37 13.69
C GLU A 2 15.83 -11.30 12.64
N TYR A 3 16.77 -10.43 12.98
CA TYR A 3 17.36 -9.49 12.01
C TYR A 3 18.10 -10.22 10.87
N ARG A 4 19.01 -11.15 11.20
CA ARG A 4 19.75 -11.96 10.20
C ARG A 4 18.82 -12.76 9.30
N ARG A 5 17.72 -13.31 9.86
CA ARG A 5 16.67 -14.00 9.08
C ARG A 5 16.04 -13.06 8.05
N SER A 6 15.75 -11.82 8.44
CA SER A 6 15.16 -10.80 7.56
C SER A 6 16.11 -10.43 6.41
N VAL A 7 17.39 -10.21 6.71
CA VAL A 7 18.43 -9.92 5.70
C VAL A 7 18.58 -11.08 4.72
N ARG A 8 18.65 -12.32 5.22
CA ARG A 8 18.72 -13.52 4.37
C ARG A 8 17.49 -13.68 3.47
N ALA A 9 16.29 -13.34 3.97
CA ALA A 9 15.06 -13.43 3.18
C ALA A 9 15.08 -12.49 1.96
N ILE A 10 15.66 -11.30 2.10
CA ILE A 10 15.83 -10.34 0.99
C ILE A 10 16.93 -10.82 0.04
N GLY A 11 18.06 -11.27 0.57
CA GLY A 11 19.22 -11.72 -0.23
C GLY A 11 18.92 -12.95 -1.12
N LYS A 12 17.94 -13.78 -0.76
CA LYS A 12 17.52 -14.93 -1.58
C LYS A 12 16.78 -14.55 -2.86
N LYS A 13 16.40 -13.29 -3.06
CA LYS A 13 15.59 -12.84 -4.20
C LYS A 13 16.32 -11.72 -4.97
N PRO A 14 17.05 -12.03 -6.05
CA PRO A 14 17.93 -11.07 -6.73
C PRO A 14 17.19 -9.81 -7.21
N ILE A 15 15.97 -9.96 -7.75
CA ILE A 15 15.12 -8.82 -8.17
C ILE A 15 14.75 -7.93 -6.98
N GLN A 16 14.43 -8.52 -5.81
CA GLN A 16 14.11 -7.74 -4.62
C GLN A 16 15.34 -7.00 -4.08
N MET A 17 16.51 -7.63 -4.18
CA MET A 17 17.77 -7.02 -3.76
C MET A 17 18.15 -5.84 -4.66
N LEU A 18 17.99 -5.99 -6.00
CA LEU A 18 18.23 -4.90 -6.95
C LEU A 18 17.23 -3.75 -6.75
N ALA A 19 15.94 -4.06 -6.61
CA ALA A 19 14.91 -3.06 -6.34
C ALA A 19 15.17 -2.32 -5.00
N PHE A 20 15.57 -3.05 -3.96
CA PHE A 20 15.94 -2.46 -2.67
C PHE A 20 17.20 -1.61 -2.77
N GLY A 21 18.21 -2.04 -3.55
CA GLY A 21 19.43 -1.28 -3.79
C GLY A 21 19.16 0.03 -4.53
N LEU A 22 18.38 -0.02 -5.61
CA LEU A 22 17.97 1.18 -6.36
C LEU A 22 17.13 2.13 -5.51
N PHE A 23 16.15 1.59 -4.76
CA PHE A 23 15.35 2.37 -3.82
C PHE A 23 16.23 3.04 -2.77
N SER A 24 17.17 2.30 -2.17
CA SER A 24 18.10 2.86 -1.18
C SER A 24 19.01 3.91 -1.80
N LEU A 25 19.49 3.71 -3.02
CA LEU A 25 20.31 4.70 -3.71
C LEU A 25 19.55 6.02 -3.92
N ILE A 26 18.31 5.95 -4.42
CA ILE A 26 17.51 7.13 -4.76
C ILE A 26 16.95 7.82 -3.51
N PHE A 27 16.38 7.09 -2.57
CA PHE A 27 15.67 7.65 -1.42
C PHE A 27 16.53 7.82 -0.17
N ILE A 28 17.73 7.24 -0.15
CA ILE A 28 18.64 7.33 0.99
C ILE A 28 19.98 7.90 0.54
N GLY A 29 20.62 7.31 -0.48
CA GLY A 29 21.93 7.74 -0.99
C GLY A 29 21.93 9.19 -1.47
N VAL A 30 21.04 9.55 -2.41
CA VAL A 30 20.94 10.92 -2.95
C VAL A 30 20.61 11.94 -1.85
N PRO A 31 19.57 11.76 -1.01
CA PRO A 31 19.31 12.65 0.12
C PRO A 31 20.44 12.73 1.14
N THR A 32 21.21 11.65 1.34
CA THR A 32 22.38 11.68 2.23
C THR A 32 23.45 12.59 1.66
N VAL A 33 23.82 12.42 0.39
CA VAL A 33 24.85 13.27 -0.24
C VAL A 33 24.39 14.72 -0.30
N ALA A 34 23.15 14.96 -0.76
CA ALA A 34 22.58 16.30 -0.83
C ALA A 34 22.45 16.93 0.57
N GLY A 35 21.92 16.20 1.54
CA GLY A 35 21.76 16.66 2.92
C GLY A 35 23.10 16.97 3.59
N SER A 36 24.12 16.12 3.40
CA SER A 36 25.47 16.36 3.92
C SER A 36 26.11 17.57 3.25
N TYR A 37 25.96 17.74 1.94
CA TYR A 37 26.45 18.93 1.24
C TYR A 37 25.78 20.21 1.75
N LEU A 38 24.45 20.20 1.90
CA LEU A 38 23.70 21.34 2.42
C LEU A 38 24.07 21.64 3.88
N ALA A 39 24.20 20.62 4.72
CA ALA A 39 24.61 20.77 6.11
C ALA A 39 26.04 21.34 6.24
N TYR A 40 26.96 20.90 5.38
CA TYR A 40 28.31 21.45 5.33
C TYR A 40 28.34 22.90 4.85
N LYS A 41 27.62 23.21 3.77
CA LYS A 41 27.64 24.53 3.11
C LYS A 41 26.93 25.61 3.91
N PHE A 42 25.76 25.29 4.46
CA PHE A 42 24.88 26.25 5.12
C PHE A 42 24.86 26.11 6.65
N GLY A 43 25.57 25.13 7.22
CA GLY A 43 25.60 24.93 8.67
C GLY A 43 26.12 26.14 9.44
N GLY A 44 27.16 26.81 8.95
CA GLY A 44 27.69 28.04 9.54
C GLY A 44 26.70 29.21 9.55
N GLU A 45 25.76 29.26 8.59
CA GLU A 45 24.73 30.30 8.51
C GLU A 45 23.66 30.14 9.60
N LEU A 46 23.55 28.97 10.23
CA LEU A 46 22.65 28.77 11.38
C LEU A 46 23.03 29.66 12.57
N ALA A 47 24.29 30.07 12.68
CA ALA A 47 24.76 30.95 13.75
C ALA A 47 24.37 32.43 13.54
N THR A 48 24.09 32.82 12.30
CA THR A 48 23.82 34.21 11.91
C THR A 48 22.36 34.45 11.53
N THR A 49 21.59 33.39 11.28
CA THR A 49 20.18 33.49 10.88
C THR A 49 19.26 33.45 12.10
N ASP A 50 18.33 34.40 12.19
CA ASP A 50 17.31 34.45 13.25
C ASP A 50 16.17 33.45 12.96
N LEU A 51 16.50 32.15 12.96
CA LEU A 51 15.53 31.07 12.81
C LEU A 51 15.10 30.56 14.19
N PRO A 52 13.81 30.24 14.39
CA PRO A 52 13.32 29.65 15.64
C PRO A 52 13.69 28.15 15.74
N LEU A 53 14.99 27.83 15.65
CA LEU A 53 15.54 26.47 15.56
C LEU A 53 15.13 25.60 16.74
N LEU A 54 15.11 26.16 17.96
CA LEU A 54 14.74 25.42 19.16
C LEU A 54 13.25 25.01 19.16
N VAL A 55 12.38 25.90 18.71
CA VAL A 55 10.93 25.64 18.57
C VAL A 55 10.71 24.60 17.46
N GLY A 56 11.35 24.79 16.31
CA GLY A 56 11.31 23.84 15.19
C GLY A 56 11.82 22.46 15.57
N ALA A 57 12.92 22.37 16.32
CA ALA A 57 13.49 21.11 16.80
C ALA A 57 12.55 20.37 17.76
N ARG A 58 11.95 21.09 18.72
CA ARG A 58 10.99 20.51 19.68
C ARG A 58 9.74 19.98 18.98
N GLY A 59 9.13 20.80 18.13
CA GLY A 59 7.95 20.41 17.36
C GLY A 59 8.25 19.25 16.39
N GLY A 60 9.38 19.31 15.68
CA GLY A 60 9.84 18.27 14.76
C GLY A 60 10.11 16.94 15.45
N ILE A 61 10.78 16.94 16.61
CA ILE A 61 11.00 15.75 17.44
C ILE A 61 9.66 15.18 17.93
N ALA A 62 8.75 16.01 18.43
CA ALA A 62 7.47 15.55 18.96
C ALA A 62 6.61 14.86 17.89
N VAL A 63 6.50 15.46 16.70
CA VAL A 63 5.77 14.89 15.58
C VAL A 63 6.45 13.64 15.03
N SER A 64 7.79 13.67 14.89
CA SER A 64 8.54 12.50 14.43
C SER A 64 8.40 11.32 15.40
N TRP A 65 8.43 11.58 16.71
CA TRP A 65 8.20 10.58 17.74
C TRP A 65 6.81 9.96 17.58
N LEU A 66 5.76 10.79 17.46
CA LEU A 66 4.39 10.31 17.28
C LEU A 66 4.23 9.48 16.00
N MET A 67 4.81 9.94 14.89
CA MET A 67 4.76 9.24 13.61
C MET A 67 5.43 7.87 13.69
N VAL A 68 6.61 7.78 14.32
CA VAL A 68 7.31 6.51 14.54
C VAL A 68 6.48 5.60 15.45
N THR A 69 5.90 6.11 16.54
CA THR A 69 5.02 5.36 17.44
C THR A 69 3.81 4.77 16.69
N VAL A 70 3.12 5.56 15.87
CA VAL A 70 1.98 5.10 15.07
C VAL A 70 2.40 4.07 14.01
N MET A 71 3.54 4.28 13.37
CA MET A 71 4.08 3.34 12.38
C MET A 71 4.42 1.98 13.01
N ILE A 72 5.02 1.98 14.21
CA ILE A 72 5.31 0.74 14.94
C ILE A 72 4.01 0.09 15.43
N ALA A 73 3.06 0.85 15.96
CA ALA A 73 1.77 0.32 16.41
C ALA A 73 1.00 -0.36 15.27
N SER A 74 0.92 0.28 14.09
CA SER A 74 0.26 -0.30 12.91
C SER A 74 0.92 -1.61 12.46
N ARG A 75 2.26 -1.67 12.53
CA ARG A 75 3.03 -2.88 12.26
C ARG A 75 2.78 -3.99 13.29
N VAL A 76 2.60 -3.66 14.55
CA VAL A 76 2.28 -4.62 15.62
C VAL A 76 0.88 -5.19 15.42
N ILE A 77 -0.09 -4.35 15.09
CA ILE A 77 -1.46 -4.78 14.79
C ILE A 77 -1.48 -5.74 13.59
N GLY A 78 -0.80 -5.37 12.49
CA GLY A 78 -0.85 -6.14 11.25
C GLY A 78 0.08 -7.36 11.19
N LYS A 79 1.26 -7.29 11.82
CA LYS A 79 2.38 -8.18 11.51
C LYS A 79 3.09 -8.78 12.72
N THR A 80 3.42 -7.99 13.74
CA THR A 80 4.37 -8.43 14.80
C THR A 80 3.75 -8.67 16.17
N GLY A 81 2.46 -8.35 16.37
CA GLY A 81 1.82 -8.55 17.67
C GLY A 81 1.56 -10.00 18.04
N ARG A 82 1.89 -10.98 17.19
CA ARG A 82 1.97 -12.41 17.54
C ARG A 82 3.21 -12.99 16.89
N ILE A 83 3.77 -13.99 17.56
CA ILE A 83 5.08 -14.54 17.23
C ILE A 83 4.93 -15.65 16.18
N ASP A 84 5.91 -15.76 15.28
CA ASP A 84 5.97 -16.87 14.32
C ASP A 84 6.21 -18.19 15.09
N GLN A 85 5.47 -19.26 14.80
CA GLN A 85 5.56 -20.53 15.55
C GLN A 85 5.33 -20.37 17.07
N GLU A 86 4.24 -19.66 17.41
CA GLU A 86 3.85 -19.29 18.78
C GLU A 86 3.98 -20.45 19.79
N ALA A 87 3.47 -21.64 19.47
CA ALA A 87 3.54 -22.81 20.35
C ALA A 87 4.97 -23.25 20.70
N GLY A 88 5.90 -23.19 19.73
CA GLY A 88 7.29 -23.58 19.94
C GLY A 88 8.09 -22.51 20.69
N MET A 89 7.84 -21.22 20.41
CA MET A 89 8.57 -20.13 21.07
C MET A 89 8.12 -19.92 22.52
N LEU A 90 6.80 -19.99 22.79
CA LEU A 90 6.25 -19.76 24.13
C LEU A 90 6.55 -20.88 25.14
N THR A 91 7.02 -22.04 24.67
CA THR A 91 7.40 -23.18 25.51
C THR A 91 8.90 -23.31 25.73
N THR A 92 9.73 -22.71 24.86
CA THR A 92 11.20 -22.87 24.87
C THR A 92 11.96 -21.64 25.33
N VAL A 93 11.39 -20.43 25.21
CA VAL A 93 12.07 -19.17 25.52
C VAL A 93 11.18 -18.29 26.42
N PRO A 94 11.73 -17.66 27.48
CA PRO A 94 10.98 -16.71 28.30
C PRO A 94 10.43 -15.55 27.47
N ALA A 95 9.18 -15.13 27.74
CA ALA A 95 8.49 -14.07 26.99
C ALA A 95 9.30 -12.75 26.91
N ARG A 96 10.03 -12.39 27.99
CA ARG A 96 10.89 -11.20 28.02
C ARG A 96 12.00 -11.22 26.96
N ASP A 97 12.58 -12.39 26.71
CA ASP A 97 13.69 -12.54 25.76
C ASP A 97 13.16 -12.54 24.33
N VAL A 98 11.93 -13.05 24.13
CA VAL A 98 11.21 -12.95 22.86
C VAL A 98 10.88 -11.49 22.53
N VAL A 99 10.32 -10.73 23.48
CA VAL A 99 10.05 -9.29 23.31
C VAL A 99 11.35 -8.53 23.02
N GLY A 100 12.39 -8.74 23.82
CA GLY A 100 13.70 -8.12 23.60
C GLY A 100 14.30 -8.46 22.23
N GLY A 101 14.17 -9.71 21.78
CA GLY A 101 14.62 -10.15 20.46
C GLY A 101 13.85 -9.49 19.31
N LEU A 102 12.53 -9.29 19.47
CA LEU A 102 11.68 -8.61 18.48
C LEU A 102 12.00 -7.11 18.39
N LEU A 103 12.06 -6.42 19.55
CA LEU A 103 12.39 -5.00 19.63
C LEU A 103 13.82 -4.73 19.16
N GLY A 104 14.79 -5.54 19.59
CA GLY A 104 16.18 -5.43 19.17
C GLY A 104 16.35 -5.67 17.66
N ALA A 105 15.57 -6.59 17.08
CA ALA A 105 15.56 -6.78 15.63
C ALA A 105 14.95 -5.58 14.89
N GLU A 106 13.93 -4.93 15.45
CA GLU A 106 13.34 -3.73 14.86
C GLU A 106 14.30 -2.53 14.93
N LEU A 107 14.92 -2.31 16.09
CA LEU A 107 15.95 -1.30 16.26
C LEU A 107 17.12 -1.53 15.29
N ALA A 108 17.61 -2.76 15.17
CA ALA A 108 18.68 -3.10 14.24
C ALA A 108 18.31 -2.79 12.78
N ARG A 109 17.05 -3.01 12.36
CA ARG A 109 16.58 -2.65 11.01
C ARG A 109 16.62 -1.14 10.79
N VAL A 110 16.12 -0.36 11.75
CA VAL A 110 16.11 1.10 11.66
C VAL A 110 17.54 1.64 11.62
N VAL A 111 18.39 1.21 12.56
CA VAL A 111 19.80 1.64 12.65
C VAL A 111 20.58 1.27 11.38
N SER A 112 20.40 0.06 10.84
CA SER A 112 21.15 -0.36 9.64
C SER A 112 20.87 0.50 8.40
N ILE A 113 19.69 1.11 8.34
CA ILE A 113 19.28 1.98 7.23
C ILE A 113 19.63 3.44 7.52
N ALA A 114 19.41 3.89 8.76
CA ALA A 114 19.54 5.30 9.14
C ALA A 114 20.95 5.72 9.56
N ALA A 115 21.84 4.80 9.96
CA ALA A 115 23.15 5.15 10.51
C ALA A 115 24.04 5.92 9.53
N ILE A 116 24.14 5.49 8.27
CA ILE A 116 24.98 6.16 7.27
C ILE A 116 24.47 7.58 6.98
N PRO A 117 23.19 7.80 6.63
CA PRO A 117 22.63 9.15 6.47
C PRO A 117 22.87 10.04 7.69
N LEU A 118 22.54 9.51 8.88
CA LEU A 118 22.60 10.25 10.12
C LEU A 118 24.03 10.70 10.43
N LEU A 119 24.99 9.78 10.40
CA LEU A 119 26.39 10.08 10.70
C LEU A 119 26.99 11.01 9.63
N SER A 120 26.66 10.82 8.35
CA SER A 120 27.18 11.67 7.28
C SER A 120 26.68 13.10 7.39
N ILE A 121 25.36 13.30 7.53
CA ILE A 121 24.75 14.64 7.60
C ILE A 121 25.22 15.37 8.87
N THR A 122 25.27 14.67 9.99
CA THR A 122 25.66 15.28 11.26
C THR A 122 27.16 15.55 11.35
N ALA A 123 28.00 14.72 10.75
CA ALA A 123 29.43 15.00 10.63
C ALA A 123 29.68 16.23 9.76
N ALA A 124 28.97 16.34 8.62
CA ALA A 124 29.03 17.52 7.76
C ALA A 124 28.59 18.81 8.48
N LEU A 125 27.51 18.75 9.26
CA LEU A 125 27.05 19.85 10.11
C LEU A 125 28.11 20.25 11.16
N SER A 126 28.71 19.25 11.82
CA SER A 126 29.75 19.47 12.84
C SER A 126 31.00 20.12 12.26
N LEU A 127 31.40 19.70 11.04
CA LEU A 127 32.50 20.32 10.29
C LEU A 127 32.18 21.77 9.91
N SER A 128 30.94 22.06 9.51
CA SER A 128 30.49 23.42 9.19
C SER A 128 30.51 24.36 10.40
N LEU A 129 30.06 23.86 11.55
CA LEU A 129 29.98 24.62 12.81
C LEU A 129 31.32 24.71 13.56
N GLY A 130 32.35 23.96 13.14
CA GLY A 130 33.64 23.92 13.81
C GLY A 130 33.62 23.26 15.20
N THR A 131 32.60 22.45 15.50
CA THR A 131 32.43 21.78 16.80
C THR A 131 31.98 20.32 16.60
N PRO A 132 32.54 19.34 17.33
CA PRO A 132 32.11 17.95 17.24
C PRO A 132 30.81 17.67 18.01
N LEU A 133 30.30 18.64 18.77
CA LEU A 133 29.17 18.43 19.68
C LEU A 133 27.87 18.01 18.95
N PRO A 134 27.46 18.65 17.83
CA PRO A 134 26.28 18.25 17.06
C PRO A 134 26.30 16.79 16.63
N LEU A 135 27.48 16.23 16.28
CA LEU A 135 27.63 14.81 15.93
C LEU A 135 27.09 13.89 17.01
N VAL A 136 27.45 14.17 18.27
CA VAL A 136 27.05 13.34 19.41
C VAL A 136 25.60 13.62 19.80
N THR A 137 25.23 14.90 19.88
CA THR A 137 23.94 15.32 20.44
C THR A 137 22.77 14.95 19.53
N VAL A 138 22.91 15.11 18.21
CA VAL A 138 21.89 14.70 17.24
C VAL A 138 21.73 13.18 17.21
N VAL A 139 22.83 12.42 17.25
CA VAL A 139 22.78 10.95 17.29
C VAL A 139 22.08 10.47 18.55
N LEU A 140 22.41 11.02 19.72
CA LEU A 140 21.76 10.67 20.99
C LEU A 140 20.28 11.05 21.01
N ALA A 141 19.92 12.24 20.52
CA ALA A 141 18.53 12.69 20.46
C ALA A 141 17.67 11.77 19.58
N LEU A 142 18.15 11.42 18.39
CA LEU A 142 17.41 10.54 17.47
C LEU A 142 17.40 9.08 17.94
N LEU A 143 18.46 8.59 18.57
CA LEU A 143 18.45 7.26 19.18
C LEU A 143 17.45 7.19 20.34
N GLY A 144 17.40 8.22 21.19
CA GLY A 144 16.40 8.36 22.25
C GLY A 144 14.98 8.42 21.68
N LEU A 145 14.77 9.17 20.59
CA LEU A 145 13.48 9.24 19.90
C LEU A 145 13.06 7.87 19.40
N VAL A 146 13.92 7.18 18.63
CA VAL A 146 13.58 5.90 18.01
C VAL A 146 13.32 4.83 19.07
N THR A 147 14.15 4.74 20.10
CA THR A 147 14.01 3.70 21.15
C THR A 147 12.76 3.90 21.99
N THR A 148 12.47 5.13 22.41
CA THR A 148 11.25 5.43 23.18
C THR A 148 9.99 5.30 22.34
N ALA A 149 10.01 5.78 21.08
CA ALA A 149 8.88 5.66 20.16
C ALA A 149 8.60 4.21 19.76
N LEU A 150 9.64 3.37 19.62
CA LEU A 150 9.54 1.95 19.33
C LEU A 150 8.78 1.22 20.45
N LEU A 151 9.18 1.43 21.72
CA LEU A 151 8.51 0.82 22.87
C LEU A 151 7.07 1.32 23.02
N ALA A 152 6.86 2.64 22.94
CA ALA A 152 5.53 3.23 23.02
C ALA A 152 4.59 2.71 21.91
N GLY A 153 5.11 2.58 20.68
CA GLY A 153 4.37 2.04 19.55
C GLY A 153 4.05 0.55 19.71
N HIS A 154 4.99 -0.22 20.25
CA HIS A 154 4.76 -1.64 20.53
C HIS A 154 3.66 -1.85 21.57
N ILE A 155 3.75 -1.12 22.69
CA ILE A 155 2.74 -1.09 23.75
C ILE A 155 1.36 -0.69 23.20
N LEU A 156 1.29 0.40 22.44
CA LEU A 156 0.05 0.89 21.84
C LEU A 156 -0.56 -0.17 20.89
N GLY A 157 0.26 -0.79 20.05
CA GLY A 157 -0.18 -1.85 19.16
C GLY A 157 -0.70 -3.09 19.90
N LEU A 158 -0.04 -3.49 20.99
CA LEU A 158 -0.50 -4.59 21.84
C LEU A 158 -1.83 -4.25 22.54
N LEU A 159 -1.97 -3.04 23.07
CA LEU A 159 -3.22 -2.58 23.71
C LEU A 159 -4.39 -2.63 22.73
N ILE A 160 -4.21 -2.10 21.52
CA ILE A 160 -5.22 -2.13 20.46
C ILE A 160 -5.56 -3.59 20.13
N LYS A 161 -4.55 -4.45 19.98
CA LYS A 161 -4.77 -5.86 19.65
C LYS A 161 -5.52 -6.61 20.75
N ILE A 162 -5.18 -6.38 22.02
CA ILE A 162 -5.90 -6.92 23.18
C ILE A 162 -7.36 -6.44 23.17
N ALA A 163 -7.61 -5.17 22.87
CA ALA A 163 -8.98 -4.64 22.77
C ALA A 163 -9.76 -5.28 21.62
N LEU A 164 -9.14 -5.45 20.45
CA LEU A 164 -9.74 -6.11 19.28
C LEU A 164 -10.02 -7.61 19.52
N GLU A 165 -9.16 -8.33 20.25
CA GLU A 165 -9.34 -9.76 20.55
C GLU A 165 -10.36 -10.01 21.68
N ARG A 166 -10.73 -8.98 22.46
CA ARG A 166 -11.68 -9.09 23.58
C ARG A 166 -13.08 -8.54 23.29
N SER A 167 -13.24 -7.73 22.26
CA SER A 167 -14.52 -7.10 21.92
C SER A 167 -15.19 -7.79 20.74
N GLU A 168 -16.35 -8.39 20.99
CA GLU A 168 -17.17 -9.02 19.95
C GLU A 168 -17.65 -8.00 18.89
N LEU A 169 -18.02 -6.79 19.32
CA LEU A 169 -18.41 -5.70 18.42
C LEU A 169 -17.28 -5.28 17.49
N LEU A 170 -16.06 -5.11 18.01
CA LEU A 170 -14.91 -4.77 17.16
C LEU A 170 -14.56 -5.92 16.22
N ALA A 171 -14.66 -7.17 16.66
CA ALA A 171 -14.44 -8.34 15.81
C ALA A 171 -15.46 -8.42 14.67
N GLN A 172 -16.73 -8.07 14.94
CA GLN A 172 -17.82 -8.04 13.97
C GLN A 172 -17.64 -6.91 12.94
N TYR A 173 -17.29 -5.70 13.37
CA TYR A 173 -17.20 -4.52 12.51
C TYR A 173 -15.79 -4.18 12.02
N LYS A 174 -14.77 -5.00 12.31
CA LYS A 174 -13.37 -4.74 11.93
C LYS A 174 -13.17 -4.35 10.48
N SER A 175 -13.92 -4.97 9.56
CA SER A 175 -13.81 -4.68 8.13
C SER A 175 -14.41 -3.31 7.79
N VAL A 176 -15.52 -2.94 8.42
CA VAL A 176 -16.16 -1.63 8.25
C VAL A 176 -15.28 -0.54 8.83
N LEU A 177 -14.76 -0.75 10.06
CA LEU A 177 -13.82 0.17 10.71
C LEU A 177 -12.54 0.36 9.89
N ALA A 178 -12.01 -0.71 9.30
CA ALA A 178 -10.84 -0.63 8.43
C ALA A 178 -11.12 0.20 7.16
N VAL A 179 -12.28 0.01 6.52
CA VAL A 179 -12.70 0.80 5.35
C VAL A 179 -12.92 2.26 5.72
N LEU A 180 -13.58 2.54 6.85
CA LEU A 180 -13.79 3.91 7.33
C LEU A 180 -12.46 4.59 7.69
N ALA A 181 -11.58 3.92 8.42
CA ALA A 181 -10.26 4.44 8.76
C ALA A 181 -9.42 4.71 7.50
N PHE A 182 -9.48 3.82 6.50
CA PHE A 182 -8.84 4.04 5.21
C PHE A 182 -9.44 5.23 4.47
N GLY A 183 -10.76 5.38 4.46
CA GLY A 183 -11.45 6.51 3.85
C GLY A 183 -11.09 7.85 4.51
N ILE A 184 -11.06 7.90 5.85
CA ILE A 184 -10.64 9.08 6.62
C ILE A 184 -9.17 9.41 6.34
N TYR A 185 -8.30 8.40 6.38
CA TYR A 185 -6.88 8.57 6.06
C TYR A 185 -6.70 9.11 4.65
N MET A 186 -7.42 8.56 3.66
CA MET A 186 -7.40 9.06 2.29
C MET A 186 -7.91 10.49 2.19
N ALA A 187 -9.06 10.81 2.78
CA ALA A 187 -9.56 12.18 2.79
C ALA A 187 -8.55 13.16 3.40
N ALA A 188 -7.87 12.77 4.48
CA ALA A 188 -6.87 13.61 5.14
C ALA A 188 -5.58 13.78 4.31
N VAL A 189 -5.12 12.74 3.60
CA VAL A 189 -4.01 12.82 2.64
C VAL A 189 -4.40 13.69 1.44
N MET A 190 -5.61 13.51 0.90
CA MET A 190 -6.10 14.20 -0.29
C MET A 190 -6.36 15.70 -0.08
N SER A 191 -6.71 16.10 1.14
CA SER A 191 -7.02 17.50 1.47
C SER A 191 -5.84 18.28 2.05
N ASN A 192 -4.65 17.66 2.13
CA ASN A 192 -3.52 18.16 2.92
C ASN A 192 -3.84 18.39 4.42
N ALA A 193 -4.99 17.92 4.92
CA ALA A 193 -5.35 18.03 6.32
C ALA A 193 -4.34 17.34 7.23
N LEU A 194 -3.69 16.26 6.77
CA LEU A 194 -2.57 15.67 7.50
C LEU A 194 -1.43 16.67 7.73
N GLY A 195 -1.05 17.46 6.72
CA GLY A 195 -0.01 18.48 6.86
C GLY A 195 -0.40 19.53 7.91
N THR A 196 -1.63 20.03 7.85
CA THR A 196 -2.17 20.99 8.83
C THR A 196 -2.23 20.40 10.25
N VAL A 197 -2.67 19.15 10.37
CA VAL A 197 -2.72 18.44 11.66
C VAL A 197 -1.31 18.23 12.20
N MET A 198 -0.33 17.84 11.37
CA MET A 198 1.06 17.69 11.81
C MET A 198 1.67 19.00 12.28
N ALA A 199 1.42 20.12 11.56
CA ALA A 199 1.88 21.44 12.00
C ALA A 199 1.25 21.85 13.34
N SER A 200 -0.06 21.66 13.49
CA SER A 200 -0.79 21.94 14.73
C SER A 200 -0.29 21.07 15.89
N LEU A 201 -0.04 19.77 15.63
CA LEU A 201 0.52 18.85 16.61
C LEU A 201 1.95 19.25 17.00
N ALA A 202 2.77 19.74 16.06
CA ALA A 202 4.10 20.24 16.38
C ALA A 202 4.04 21.40 17.39
N GLU A 203 3.10 22.33 17.19
CA GLU A 203 2.89 23.47 18.08
C GLU A 203 2.36 23.06 19.46
N VAL A 204 1.38 22.14 19.50
CA VAL A 204 0.80 21.66 20.77
C VAL A 204 1.79 20.80 21.54
N LEU A 205 2.52 19.91 20.86
CA LEU A 205 3.38 18.90 21.49
C LEU A 205 4.81 19.40 21.76
N GLN A 206 5.20 20.61 21.33
CA GLN A 206 6.54 21.16 21.58
C GLN A 206 6.93 21.25 23.07
N ASN A 207 5.96 21.17 23.99
CA ASN A 207 6.17 21.18 25.44
C ASN A 207 6.01 19.80 26.08
N ALA A 208 5.66 18.77 25.32
CA ALA A 208 5.55 17.41 25.82
C ALA A 208 6.93 16.87 26.25
N PRO A 209 6.99 15.92 27.20
CA PRO A 209 8.26 15.33 27.64
C PRO A 209 9.09 14.70 26.50
N THR A 210 8.43 14.15 25.48
CA THR A 210 9.11 13.60 24.29
C THR A 210 9.81 14.68 23.45
N ALA A 211 9.32 15.92 23.48
CA ALA A 211 9.90 17.07 22.78
C ALA A 211 11.20 17.58 23.44
N TRP A 212 11.49 17.18 24.69
CA TRP A 212 12.74 17.55 25.37
C TRP A 212 13.98 16.97 24.68
N LEU A 213 13.83 15.91 23.88
CA LEU A 213 14.90 15.43 22.99
C LEU A 213 15.26 16.47 21.91
N GLY A 214 14.39 17.44 21.62
CA GLY A 214 14.67 18.58 20.75
C GLY A 214 15.67 19.56 21.36
N ASP A 215 15.67 19.72 22.69
CA ASP A 215 16.71 20.49 23.39
C ASP A 215 18.08 19.80 23.28
N VAL A 216 18.11 18.46 23.32
CA VAL A 216 19.33 17.68 23.08
C VAL A 216 19.76 17.81 21.62
N LEU A 217 18.82 17.76 20.67
CA LEU A 217 19.10 17.81 19.23
C LEU A 217 19.88 19.07 18.80
N VAL A 218 19.54 20.23 19.37
CA VAL A 218 20.19 21.50 19.03
C VAL A 218 21.38 21.84 19.92
N LEU A 219 21.70 20.98 20.89
CA LEU A 219 22.81 21.23 21.80
C LEU A 219 24.13 21.28 21.04
N GLY A 220 24.83 22.42 21.13
CA GLY A 220 26.06 22.69 20.38
C GLY A 220 25.86 23.46 19.08
N ILE A 221 24.63 23.83 18.72
CA ILE A 221 24.34 24.74 17.62
C ILE A 221 24.33 26.19 18.16
N PRO A 222 25.19 27.08 17.63
CA PRO A 222 25.22 28.49 18.03
C PRO A 222 23.85 29.16 17.85
N GLY A 223 23.54 30.15 18.69
CA GLY A 223 22.26 30.88 18.62
C GLY A 223 21.07 30.16 19.28
N THR A 224 21.26 28.94 19.80
CA THR A 224 20.23 28.23 20.56
C THR A 224 20.50 28.26 22.06
N SER A 225 19.43 28.39 22.87
CA SER A 225 19.50 28.38 24.34
C SER A 225 18.63 27.26 24.94
N PRO A 226 19.08 25.99 24.87
CA PRO A 226 18.35 24.85 25.43
C PRO A 226 18.19 24.96 26.95
N SER A 227 17.08 24.45 27.48
CA SER A 227 16.83 24.46 28.93
C SER A 227 17.54 23.29 29.61
N LEU A 228 18.34 23.56 30.66
CA LEU A 228 18.96 22.52 31.47
C LEU A 228 17.96 21.54 32.09
N ALA A 229 16.78 22.04 32.51
CA ALA A 229 15.72 21.19 33.05
C ALA A 229 15.18 20.20 32.01
N ARG A 230 15.02 20.65 30.75
CA ARG A 230 14.57 19.78 29.64
C ARG A 230 15.65 18.80 29.21
N LEU A 231 16.92 19.21 29.19
CA LEU A 231 18.04 18.31 28.95
C LEU A 231 18.09 17.19 30.00
N GLY A 232 17.99 17.54 31.29
CA GLY A 232 17.91 16.55 32.38
C GLY A 232 16.67 15.66 32.27
N GLY A 233 15.53 16.23 31.89
CA GLY A 233 14.30 15.49 31.63
C GLY A 233 14.41 14.51 30.45
N ALA A 234 15.11 14.88 29.38
CA ALA A 234 15.35 14.01 28.23
C ALA A 234 16.23 12.81 28.61
N VAL A 235 17.27 13.03 29.43
CA VAL A 235 18.08 11.96 29.99
C VAL A 235 17.22 11.05 30.89
N ALA A 236 16.40 11.61 31.77
CA ALA A 236 15.50 10.83 32.62
C ALA A 236 14.48 10.01 31.80
N LEU A 237 13.93 10.58 30.72
CA LEU A 237 13.00 9.90 29.81
C LEU A 237 13.65 8.65 29.19
N VAL A 238 14.91 8.72 28.79
CA VAL A 238 15.62 7.58 28.21
C VAL A 238 16.06 6.59 29.29
N VAL A 239 16.75 7.05 30.34
CA VAL A 239 17.36 6.18 31.36
C VAL A 239 16.30 5.47 32.20
N VAL A 240 15.24 6.18 32.61
CA VAL A 240 14.17 5.62 33.46
C VAL A 240 13.00 5.12 32.62
N GLY A 241 12.64 5.85 31.55
CA GLY A 241 11.48 5.49 30.73
C GLY A 241 11.69 4.20 29.94
N LEU A 242 12.88 3.93 29.39
CA LEU A 242 13.10 2.70 28.60
C LEU A 242 12.89 1.42 29.44
N PRO A 243 13.48 1.24 30.64
CA PRO A 243 13.21 0.07 31.48
C PRO A 243 11.74 -0.09 31.86
N VAL A 244 11.07 1.02 32.22
CA VAL A 244 9.66 1.00 32.62
C VAL A 244 8.75 0.60 31.46
N LEU A 245 8.95 1.21 30.29
CA LEU A 245 8.20 0.89 29.08
C LEU A 245 8.45 -0.57 28.65
N PHE A 246 9.70 -1.04 28.72
CA PHE A 246 10.01 -2.44 28.41
C PHE A 246 9.32 -3.42 29.37
N ALA A 247 9.33 -3.16 30.67
CA ALA A 247 8.64 -4.00 31.65
C ALA A 247 7.11 -4.04 31.40
N LEU A 248 6.52 -2.89 31.06
CA LEU A 248 5.10 -2.80 30.68
C LEU A 248 4.83 -3.58 29.39
N ASP A 249 5.72 -3.48 28.41
CA ASP A 249 5.60 -4.17 27.13
C ASP A 249 5.60 -5.69 27.30
N VAL A 250 6.53 -6.22 28.09
CA VAL A 250 6.57 -7.65 28.46
C VAL A 250 5.26 -8.08 29.11
N ARG A 251 4.73 -7.30 30.06
CA ARG A 251 3.47 -7.62 30.73
C ARG A 251 2.28 -7.69 29.77
N LEU A 252 2.20 -6.75 28.83
CA LEU A 252 1.15 -6.73 27.81
C LEU A 252 1.30 -7.86 26.79
N ALA A 253 2.53 -8.14 26.37
CA ALA A 253 2.84 -9.23 25.46
C ALA A 253 2.43 -10.58 26.07
N THR A 254 2.80 -10.83 27.33
CA THR A 254 2.36 -12.03 28.06
C THR A 254 0.84 -12.12 28.13
N ARG A 255 0.14 -11.01 28.44
CA ARG A 255 -1.33 -10.99 28.49
C ARG A 255 -1.98 -11.32 27.15
N LEU A 256 -1.37 -10.92 26.04
CA LEU A 256 -1.86 -11.19 24.69
C LEU A 256 -1.55 -12.63 24.23
N TRP A 257 -0.33 -13.12 24.49
CA TRP A 257 0.14 -14.42 24.00
C TRP A 257 -0.43 -15.60 24.78
N TYR A 258 -0.62 -15.45 26.09
CA TYR A 258 -1.16 -16.51 26.95
C TYR A 258 -2.65 -16.32 27.28
N GLY A 259 -3.31 -15.32 26.70
CA GLY A 259 -4.74 -15.06 26.93
C GLY A 259 -5.64 -15.78 25.92
N ASP A 260 -6.77 -16.31 26.41
CA ASP A 260 -7.82 -16.86 25.55
C ASP A 260 -8.52 -15.77 24.72
N ARG A 261 -8.88 -16.12 23.49
CA ARG A 261 -9.57 -15.24 22.55
C ARG A 261 -11.08 -15.37 22.69
N VAL A 262 -11.79 -14.25 22.63
CA VAL A 262 -13.23 -14.27 22.39
C VAL A 262 -13.46 -14.67 20.95
N GLN A 263 -13.93 -15.90 20.72
CA GLN A 263 -14.44 -16.31 19.42
C GLN A 263 -15.87 -15.80 19.33
N PRO A 264 -16.22 -14.92 18.38
CA PRO A 264 -17.62 -14.59 18.15
C PRO A 264 -18.34 -15.90 17.87
N GLU A 265 -19.50 -16.10 18.51
CA GLU A 265 -20.33 -17.27 18.26
C GLU A 265 -20.50 -17.39 16.74
N ASN A 266 -20.18 -18.56 16.17
CA ASN A 266 -20.24 -18.77 14.73
C ASN A 266 -21.67 -18.46 14.29
N LYS A 267 -21.92 -17.27 13.75
CA LYS A 267 -23.21 -16.94 13.14
C LYS A 267 -23.49 -18.04 12.15
N GLN A 268 -24.50 -18.85 12.45
CA GLN A 268 -25.02 -19.87 11.58
C GLN A 268 -25.53 -19.12 10.35
N TYR A 269 -24.71 -19.08 9.31
CA TYR A 269 -25.09 -18.42 8.07
C TYR A 269 -26.25 -19.23 7.49
N ASP A 270 -27.44 -18.65 7.49
CA ASP A 270 -28.59 -19.26 6.86
C ASP A 270 -28.25 -19.62 5.41
N SER A 271 -28.43 -20.89 5.09
CA SER A 271 -28.19 -21.45 3.75
C SER A 271 -29.12 -20.87 2.68
N SER A 272 -30.13 -20.10 3.09
CA SER A 272 -31.15 -19.47 2.25
C SER A 272 -30.80 -18.06 1.74
N GLU A 273 -29.68 -17.43 2.17
CA GLU A 273 -29.21 -16.15 1.60
C GLU A 273 -28.63 -16.35 0.19
N SER A 274 -29.48 -16.61 -0.80
CA SER A 274 -29.12 -16.53 -2.22
C SER A 274 -29.00 -15.07 -2.63
N ASN A 275 -27.86 -14.45 -2.30
CA ASN A 275 -27.59 -13.02 -2.52
C ASN A 275 -27.64 -12.57 -4.00
N ALA A 276 -27.85 -13.47 -4.98
CA ALA A 276 -27.80 -13.18 -6.41
C ALA A 276 -29.13 -13.46 -7.15
N ASP A 277 -30.24 -13.76 -6.46
CA ASP A 277 -31.51 -14.11 -7.13
C ASP A 277 -32.10 -12.97 -7.97
N PHE A 278 -31.83 -11.71 -7.61
CA PHE A 278 -32.23 -10.54 -8.41
C PHE A 278 -31.62 -10.55 -9.83
N LEU A 279 -30.53 -11.29 -10.05
CA LEU A 279 -29.90 -11.45 -11.37
C LEU A 279 -30.63 -12.46 -12.26
N ALA A 280 -31.73 -13.08 -11.81
CA ALA A 280 -32.44 -14.10 -12.58
C ALA A 280 -32.94 -13.59 -13.94
N ALA A 281 -33.19 -12.28 -14.06
CA ALA A 281 -33.58 -11.64 -15.31
C ALA A 281 -32.46 -11.60 -16.37
N ILE A 282 -31.19 -11.64 -15.96
CA ILE A 282 -30.02 -11.45 -16.86
C ILE A 282 -29.02 -12.61 -16.82
N ALA A 283 -29.19 -13.57 -15.91
CA ALA A 283 -28.25 -14.66 -15.69
C ALA A 283 -28.95 -15.99 -15.37
N SER A 284 -28.45 -17.07 -15.99
CA SER A 284 -28.89 -18.43 -15.70
C SER A 284 -28.52 -18.85 -14.27
N LYS A 285 -29.18 -19.87 -13.73
CA LYS A 285 -28.90 -20.40 -12.38
C LYS A 285 -27.41 -20.74 -12.17
N PRO A 286 -26.69 -21.41 -13.11
CA PRO A 286 -25.26 -21.67 -12.95
C PRO A 286 -24.39 -20.40 -12.96
N THR A 287 -24.73 -19.39 -13.78
CA THR A 287 -24.01 -18.10 -13.75
C THR A 287 -24.22 -17.38 -12.41
N ARG A 288 -25.43 -17.40 -11.88
CA ARG A 288 -25.74 -16.80 -10.56
C ARG A 288 -25.03 -17.50 -9.41
N SER A 289 -24.87 -18.83 -9.46
CA SER A 289 -24.09 -19.54 -8.45
C SER A 289 -22.61 -19.15 -8.47
N VAL A 290 -22.03 -18.90 -9.64
CA VAL A 290 -20.66 -18.38 -9.76
C VAL A 290 -20.57 -16.98 -9.13
N VAL A 291 -21.50 -16.07 -9.45
CA VAL A 291 -21.56 -14.72 -8.85
C VAL A 291 -21.63 -14.79 -7.32
N ALA A 292 -22.57 -15.58 -6.79
CA ALA A 292 -22.74 -15.74 -5.35
C ALA A 292 -21.49 -16.32 -4.68
N ASN A 293 -20.78 -17.25 -5.34
CA ASN A 293 -19.52 -17.79 -4.84
C ASN A 293 -18.40 -16.74 -4.83
N VAL A 294 -18.26 -15.94 -5.90
CA VAL A 294 -17.29 -14.84 -5.96
C VAL A 294 -17.53 -13.84 -4.84
N TRP A 295 -18.78 -13.40 -4.62
CA TRP A 295 -19.11 -12.46 -3.54
C TRP A 295 -18.89 -13.04 -2.15
N ARG A 296 -19.28 -14.31 -1.91
CA ARG A 296 -19.03 -14.99 -0.62
C ARG A 296 -17.54 -15.11 -0.33
N ARG A 297 -16.72 -15.44 -1.33
CA ARG A 297 -15.25 -15.48 -1.18
C ARG A 297 -14.66 -14.10 -0.92
N THR A 298 -15.10 -13.06 -1.63
CA THR A 298 -14.66 -11.68 -1.37
C THR A 298 -14.99 -11.25 0.05
N LYS A 299 -16.22 -11.55 0.52
CA LYS A 299 -16.67 -11.22 1.88
C LYS A 299 -15.85 -11.95 2.95
N ARG A 300 -15.50 -13.22 2.72
CA ARG A 300 -14.71 -14.04 3.65
C ARG A 300 -13.22 -13.67 3.65
N SER A 301 -12.67 -13.29 2.50
CA SER A 301 -11.26 -12.91 2.36
C SER A 301 -11.10 -11.60 1.57
N PRO A 302 -11.45 -10.44 2.15
CA PRO A 302 -11.39 -9.15 1.45
C PRO A 302 -9.95 -8.71 1.17
N ILE A 303 -8.97 -9.28 1.89
CA ILE A 303 -7.55 -8.96 1.73
C ILE A 303 -7.04 -9.23 0.32
N ARG A 304 -7.69 -10.12 -0.43
CA ARG A 304 -7.37 -10.36 -1.84
C ARG A 304 -7.53 -9.11 -2.70
N LEU A 305 -8.39 -8.16 -2.34
CA LEU A 305 -8.59 -6.93 -3.11
C LEU A 305 -7.55 -5.83 -2.84
N LEU A 306 -6.64 -6.02 -1.87
CA LEU A 306 -5.67 -4.96 -1.52
C LEU A 306 -4.78 -4.55 -2.70
N TYR A 307 -4.46 -5.46 -3.63
CA TYR A 307 -3.65 -5.10 -4.80
C TYR A 307 -4.37 -4.11 -5.74
N VAL A 308 -5.70 -4.08 -5.72
CA VAL A 308 -6.51 -3.10 -6.46
C VAL A 308 -6.55 -1.75 -5.73
N VAL A 309 -6.46 -1.77 -4.40
CA VAL A 309 -6.48 -0.56 -3.57
C VAL A 309 -5.17 0.22 -3.70
N TYR A 310 -4.00 -0.43 -3.73
CA TYR A 310 -2.72 0.29 -3.75
C TYR A 310 -2.60 1.35 -4.87
N PRO A 311 -3.04 1.11 -6.12
CA PRO A 311 -2.95 2.16 -7.14
C PRO A 311 -3.89 3.35 -6.96
N VAL A 312 -4.80 3.35 -5.97
CA VAL A 312 -5.64 4.52 -5.66
C VAL A 312 -4.80 5.74 -5.28
N PHE A 313 -3.60 5.54 -4.74
CA PHE A 313 -2.67 6.62 -4.45
C PHE A 313 -2.23 7.38 -5.71
N LEU A 314 -2.36 6.80 -6.91
CA LEU A 314 -2.11 7.52 -8.16
C LEU A 314 -3.20 8.57 -8.46
N VAL A 315 -4.41 8.39 -7.91
CA VAL A 315 -5.51 9.36 -8.01
C VAL A 315 -5.28 10.56 -7.08
N SER A 316 -4.30 10.49 -6.17
CA SER A 316 -4.13 11.49 -5.13
C SER A 316 -3.73 12.88 -5.62
N GLY A 317 -2.84 12.95 -6.61
CA GLY A 317 -2.41 14.22 -7.20
C GLY A 317 -3.59 15.03 -7.76
N PRO A 318 -4.38 14.48 -8.71
CA PRO A 318 -5.55 15.17 -9.25
C PRO A 318 -6.60 15.57 -8.22
N ILE A 319 -6.78 14.78 -7.15
CA ILE A 319 -7.70 15.18 -6.06
C ILE A 319 -7.11 16.36 -5.28
N GLN A 320 -5.82 16.32 -4.95
CA GLN A 320 -5.15 17.44 -4.27
C GLN A 320 -5.20 18.72 -5.11
N GLU A 321 -4.97 18.61 -6.42
CA GLU A 321 -5.13 19.73 -7.36
C GLU A 321 -6.55 20.30 -7.33
N ALA A 322 -7.59 19.46 -7.36
CA ALA A 322 -8.97 19.91 -7.28
C ALA A 322 -9.31 20.57 -5.93
N VAL A 323 -8.79 20.02 -4.82
CA VAL A 323 -8.97 20.63 -3.49
C VAL A 323 -8.28 21.99 -3.41
N GLN A 324 -7.05 22.11 -3.93
CA GLN A 324 -6.30 23.36 -3.95
C GLN A 324 -6.94 24.40 -4.87
N ALA A 325 -7.47 23.98 -6.02
CA ALA A 325 -8.16 24.85 -6.98
C ALA A 325 -9.57 25.28 -6.49
N GLY A 326 -10.13 24.62 -5.48
CA GLY A 326 -11.48 24.87 -4.97
C GLY A 326 -12.61 24.43 -5.91
N HIS A 327 -12.28 23.73 -7.01
CA HIS A 327 -13.22 23.18 -7.98
C HIS A 327 -12.66 21.91 -8.63
N VAL A 328 -13.50 21.12 -9.29
CA VAL A 328 -13.05 19.89 -9.97
C VAL A 328 -12.26 20.26 -11.24
N THR A 329 -11.01 19.82 -11.32
CA THR A 329 -10.14 20.06 -12.49
C THR A 329 -10.49 19.16 -13.68
N GLU A 330 -10.01 19.50 -14.88
CA GLU A 330 -10.17 18.66 -16.08
C GLU A 330 -9.48 17.28 -15.96
N SER A 331 -8.44 17.17 -15.14
CA SER A 331 -7.65 15.94 -14.95
C SER A 331 -8.40 14.89 -14.12
N LEU A 332 -9.21 15.31 -13.14
CA LEU A 332 -9.83 14.40 -12.18
C LEU A 332 -10.80 13.38 -12.83
N PRO A 333 -11.74 13.76 -13.72
CA PRO A 333 -12.66 12.81 -14.36
C PRO A 333 -11.94 11.77 -15.21
N VAL A 334 -10.82 12.15 -15.84
CA VAL A 334 -9.97 11.26 -16.63
C VAL A 334 -9.33 10.21 -15.73
N VAL A 335 -8.72 10.63 -14.62
CA VAL A 335 -8.06 9.69 -13.70
C VAL A 335 -9.07 8.80 -12.97
N VAL A 336 -10.23 9.34 -12.58
CA VAL A 336 -11.32 8.56 -11.95
C VAL A 336 -11.84 7.48 -12.89
N SER A 337 -12.09 7.80 -14.16
CA SER A 337 -12.55 6.81 -15.14
C SER A 337 -11.49 5.76 -15.46
N LEU A 338 -10.22 6.15 -15.61
CA LEU A 338 -9.10 5.22 -15.81
C LEU A 338 -8.95 4.26 -14.62
N TYR A 339 -8.81 4.81 -13.41
CA TYR A 339 -8.62 3.99 -12.20
C TYR A 339 -9.82 3.10 -11.96
N GLY A 340 -11.05 3.61 -12.11
CA GLY A 340 -12.27 2.83 -11.94
C GLY A 340 -12.35 1.64 -12.91
N ALA A 341 -12.10 1.88 -14.20
CA ALA A 341 -12.09 0.82 -15.21
C ALA A 341 -10.98 -0.22 -14.95
N TRP A 342 -9.78 0.25 -14.59
CA TRP A 342 -8.64 -0.60 -14.22
C TRP A 342 -8.94 -1.44 -12.96
N ALA A 343 -9.53 -0.83 -11.93
CA ALA A 343 -9.80 -1.48 -10.65
C ALA A 343 -10.82 -2.61 -10.79
N MET A 344 -11.83 -2.41 -11.63
CA MET A 344 -12.82 -3.46 -11.92
C MET A 344 -12.18 -4.70 -12.54
N GLY A 345 -11.45 -4.57 -13.66
CA GLY A 345 -10.82 -5.76 -14.24
C GLY A 345 -9.73 -6.32 -13.33
N GLY A 346 -8.99 -5.44 -12.63
CA GLY A 346 -8.07 -5.82 -11.58
C GLY A 346 -8.68 -6.82 -10.60
N ALA A 347 -9.90 -6.59 -10.11
CA ALA A 347 -10.60 -7.48 -9.17
C ALA A 347 -10.96 -8.88 -9.72
N THR A 348 -10.80 -9.12 -11.02
CA THR A 348 -11.12 -10.40 -11.69
C THR A 348 -9.88 -11.12 -12.26
N LEU A 349 -8.68 -10.65 -11.92
CA LEU A 349 -7.45 -10.98 -12.64
C LEU A 349 -6.86 -12.38 -12.35
N ASN A 350 -7.50 -13.19 -11.51
CA ASN A 350 -7.04 -14.53 -11.19
C ASN A 350 -8.21 -15.53 -11.03
N PRO A 351 -9.08 -15.69 -12.03
CA PRO A 351 -10.35 -16.40 -11.87
C PRO A 351 -10.16 -17.89 -11.54
N LEU A 352 -9.16 -18.56 -12.13
CA LEU A 352 -8.85 -19.97 -11.83
C LEU A 352 -8.14 -20.12 -10.48
N GLY A 353 -7.18 -19.24 -10.19
CA GLY A 353 -6.46 -19.28 -8.91
C GLY A 353 -7.36 -18.99 -7.71
N ASP A 354 -8.37 -18.14 -7.90
CA ASP A 354 -9.37 -17.79 -6.88
C ASP A 354 -10.33 -18.96 -6.54
N GLU A 355 -10.35 -20.02 -7.35
CA GLU A 355 -11.01 -21.28 -6.99
C GLU A 355 -10.24 -22.07 -5.93
N GLY A 356 -8.91 -21.95 -5.90
CA GLY A 356 -8.04 -22.63 -4.92
C GLY A 356 -8.33 -24.13 -4.85
N SER A 357 -8.50 -24.65 -3.63
CA SER A 357 -8.82 -26.07 -3.39
C SER A 357 -10.18 -26.53 -3.93
N MET A 358 -11.06 -25.61 -4.34
CA MET A 358 -12.36 -25.93 -4.96
C MET A 358 -12.28 -26.02 -6.48
N LEU A 359 -11.13 -25.74 -7.09
CA LEU A 359 -10.95 -25.82 -8.53
C LEU A 359 -11.31 -27.21 -9.09
N PRO A 360 -10.85 -28.34 -8.52
CA PRO A 360 -11.20 -29.66 -9.03
C PRO A 360 -12.72 -29.90 -9.05
N VAL A 361 -13.42 -29.52 -7.97
CA VAL A 361 -14.87 -29.62 -7.85
C VAL A 361 -15.58 -28.74 -8.89
N THR A 362 -15.04 -27.55 -9.15
CA THR A 362 -15.61 -26.61 -10.13
C THR A 362 -15.46 -27.14 -11.56
N LEU A 363 -14.31 -27.74 -11.89
CA LEU A 363 -14.02 -28.31 -13.21
C LEU A 363 -14.88 -29.54 -13.54
N ILE A 364 -15.22 -30.37 -12.54
CA ILE A 364 -16.10 -31.55 -12.74
C ILE A 364 -17.59 -31.24 -12.57
N SER A 365 -17.93 -30.00 -12.19
CA SER A 365 -19.32 -29.58 -12.02
C SER A 365 -20.04 -29.43 -13.36
N SER A 366 -21.35 -29.17 -13.32
CA SER A 366 -22.15 -28.88 -14.52
C SER A 366 -21.97 -27.45 -15.07
N ILE A 367 -21.06 -26.65 -14.49
CA ILE A 367 -20.75 -25.29 -14.94
C ILE A 367 -19.88 -25.38 -16.20
N ARG A 368 -20.31 -24.78 -17.31
CA ARG A 368 -19.49 -24.69 -18.52
C ARG A 368 -18.67 -23.40 -18.50
N GLY A 369 -17.69 -23.30 -19.39
CA GLY A 369 -16.78 -22.15 -19.43
C GLY A 369 -17.50 -20.82 -19.64
N ARG A 370 -18.63 -20.83 -20.37
CA ARG A 370 -19.45 -19.63 -20.60
C ARG A 370 -20.09 -19.12 -19.32
N GLU A 371 -20.65 -19.99 -18.49
CA GLU A 371 -21.27 -19.59 -17.23
C GLU A 371 -20.22 -19.15 -16.23
N PHE A 372 -19.04 -19.79 -16.23
CA PHE A 372 -17.90 -19.40 -15.41
C PHE A 372 -17.42 -17.98 -15.72
N VAL A 373 -17.13 -17.67 -16.99
CA VAL A 373 -16.65 -16.35 -17.42
C VAL A 373 -17.72 -15.28 -17.21
N LYS A 374 -18.98 -15.53 -17.63
CA LYS A 374 -20.08 -14.58 -17.42
C LYS A 374 -20.31 -14.29 -15.94
N GLY A 375 -20.20 -15.30 -15.07
CA GLY A 375 -20.36 -15.15 -13.64
C GLY A 375 -19.32 -14.21 -13.04
N HIS A 376 -18.05 -14.35 -13.45
CA HIS A 376 -16.97 -13.45 -13.01
C HIS A 376 -17.15 -12.02 -13.52
N VAL A 377 -17.54 -11.84 -14.79
CA VAL A 377 -17.82 -10.51 -15.35
C VAL A 377 -18.98 -9.85 -14.60
N LEU A 378 -20.10 -10.56 -14.39
CA LEU A 378 -21.26 -10.03 -13.68
C LEU A 378 -20.95 -9.69 -12.21
N ALA A 379 -20.17 -10.54 -11.53
CA ALA A 379 -19.82 -10.34 -10.13
C ALA A 379 -19.15 -8.99 -9.87
N VAL A 380 -18.37 -8.48 -10.83
CA VAL A 380 -17.73 -7.16 -10.70
C VAL A 380 -18.53 -6.06 -11.37
N THR A 381 -19.10 -6.29 -12.56
CA THR A 381 -19.78 -5.22 -13.30
C THR A 381 -21.08 -4.76 -12.65
N VAL A 382 -21.85 -5.65 -12.01
CA VAL A 382 -23.11 -5.28 -11.33
C VAL A 382 -22.90 -4.24 -10.22
N VAL A 383 -21.74 -4.29 -9.55
CA VAL A 383 -21.41 -3.36 -8.45
C VAL A 383 -20.48 -2.25 -8.92
N GLY A 384 -19.40 -2.60 -9.60
CA GLY A 384 -18.35 -1.65 -9.98
C GLY A 384 -18.76 -0.72 -11.11
N LEU A 385 -19.49 -1.20 -12.12
CA LEU A 385 -19.78 -0.41 -13.32
C LEU A 385 -20.66 0.81 -13.00
N PRO A 386 -21.77 0.69 -12.24
CA PRO A 386 -22.55 1.86 -11.83
C PRO A 386 -21.73 2.86 -11.03
N ILE A 387 -20.86 2.41 -10.11
CA ILE A 387 -20.03 3.28 -9.28
C ILE A 387 -19.04 4.07 -10.14
N VAL A 388 -18.33 3.39 -11.06
CA VAL A 388 -17.31 4.02 -11.91
C VAL A 388 -17.94 4.99 -12.90
N VAL A 389 -19.04 4.60 -13.54
CA VAL A 389 -19.75 5.46 -14.50
C VAL A 389 -20.33 6.67 -13.79
N LEU A 390 -20.97 6.49 -12.63
CA LEU A 390 -21.53 7.60 -11.85
C LEU A 390 -20.44 8.53 -11.33
N ALA A 391 -19.33 8.00 -10.80
CA ALA A 391 -18.20 8.81 -10.33
C ALA A 391 -17.59 9.62 -11.48
N THR A 392 -17.43 9.01 -12.66
CA THR A 392 -16.95 9.69 -13.88
C THR A 392 -17.94 10.76 -14.34
N ALA A 393 -19.24 10.46 -14.34
CA ALA A 393 -20.27 11.39 -14.74
C ALA A 393 -20.35 12.60 -13.80
N ILE A 394 -20.33 12.38 -12.48
CA ILE A 394 -20.37 13.44 -11.46
C ILE A 394 -19.13 14.30 -11.55
N THR A 395 -17.94 13.71 -11.58
CA THR A 395 -16.69 14.48 -11.67
C THR A 395 -16.61 15.25 -12.98
N GLY A 396 -17.00 14.64 -14.10
CA GLY A 396 -17.06 15.31 -15.40
C GLY A 396 -18.05 16.48 -15.43
N PHE A 397 -19.23 16.32 -14.83
CA PHE A 397 -20.23 17.38 -14.72
C PHE A 397 -19.75 18.57 -13.87
N LEU A 398 -19.02 18.29 -12.79
CA LEU A 398 -18.47 19.33 -11.91
C LEU A 398 -17.20 19.98 -12.46
N SER A 399 -16.60 19.42 -13.50
CA SER A 399 -15.36 19.91 -14.12
C SER A 399 -15.65 20.90 -15.26
N PRO A 400 -14.67 21.72 -15.69
CA PRO A 400 -14.84 22.63 -16.82
C PRO A 400 -14.78 21.93 -18.20
N LEU A 401 -14.99 20.61 -18.26
CA LEU A 401 -14.97 19.84 -19.51
C LEU A 401 -16.15 20.21 -20.42
N GLU A 402 -15.87 20.33 -21.72
CA GLU A 402 -16.91 20.44 -22.74
C GLU A 402 -17.85 19.22 -22.71
N LEU A 403 -19.14 19.44 -22.97
CA LEU A 403 -20.20 18.42 -22.93
C LEU A 403 -19.84 17.16 -23.72
N THR A 404 -19.32 17.31 -24.94
CA THR A 404 -18.92 16.17 -25.79
C THR A 404 -17.82 15.34 -25.13
N ARG A 405 -16.84 15.98 -24.48
CA ARG A 405 -15.72 15.30 -23.83
C ARG A 405 -16.16 14.61 -22.54
N TRP A 406 -17.02 15.27 -21.76
CA TRP A 406 -17.64 14.68 -20.57
C TRP A 406 -18.46 13.42 -20.91
N LEU A 407 -19.36 13.50 -21.90
CA LEU A 407 -20.18 12.35 -22.31
C LEU A 407 -19.32 11.23 -22.91
N SER A 408 -18.29 11.58 -23.69
CA SER A 408 -17.35 10.60 -24.27
C SER A 408 -16.56 9.88 -23.18
N LEU A 409 -16.05 10.58 -22.16
CA LEU A 409 -15.35 9.97 -21.03
C LEU A 409 -16.27 9.07 -20.20
N THR A 410 -17.51 9.51 -19.97
CA THR A 410 -18.52 8.71 -19.27
C THR A 410 -18.82 7.42 -20.03
N GLY A 411 -19.06 7.49 -21.33
CA GLY A 411 -19.26 6.32 -22.19
C GLY A 411 -18.01 5.42 -22.27
N LEU A 412 -16.82 6.02 -22.33
CA LEU A 412 -15.55 5.30 -22.34
C LEU A 412 -15.33 4.54 -21.03
N SER A 413 -15.69 5.12 -19.88
CA SER A 413 -15.60 4.45 -18.58
C SER A 413 -16.51 3.21 -18.50
N ALA A 414 -17.71 3.29 -19.10
CA ALA A 414 -18.63 2.16 -19.18
C ALA A 414 -18.07 1.06 -20.10
N LEU A 415 -17.64 1.44 -21.30
CA LEU A 415 -17.09 0.51 -22.29
C LEU A 415 -15.84 -0.20 -21.77
N LEU A 416 -14.85 0.57 -21.30
CA LEU A 416 -13.58 0.03 -20.81
C LEU A 416 -13.73 -0.69 -19.47
N GLY A 417 -14.71 -0.32 -18.66
CA GLY A 417 -15.04 -1.07 -17.45
C GLY A 417 -15.50 -2.49 -17.75
N LEU A 418 -16.40 -2.64 -18.73
CA LEU A 418 -16.87 -3.95 -19.18
C LEU A 418 -15.79 -4.73 -19.95
N ALA A 419 -15.16 -4.09 -20.94
CA ALA A 419 -14.10 -4.68 -21.74
C ALA A 419 -12.91 -5.11 -20.87
N GLY A 420 -12.51 -4.26 -19.93
CA GLY A 420 -11.42 -4.49 -18.98
C GLY A 420 -11.68 -5.71 -18.10
N ALA A 421 -12.90 -5.92 -17.61
CA ALA A 421 -13.25 -7.12 -16.84
C ALA A 421 -13.07 -8.40 -17.66
N VAL A 422 -13.52 -8.40 -18.92
CA VAL A 422 -13.39 -9.57 -19.81
C VAL A 422 -11.92 -9.84 -20.17
N VAL A 423 -11.16 -8.78 -20.50
CA VAL A 423 -9.73 -8.88 -20.81
C VAL A 423 -8.93 -9.34 -19.60
N ALA A 424 -9.25 -8.84 -18.41
CA ALA A 424 -8.61 -9.28 -17.17
C ALA A 424 -8.81 -10.77 -16.91
N ILE A 425 -10.02 -11.30 -17.09
CA ILE A 425 -10.29 -12.74 -17.00
C ILE A 425 -9.47 -13.50 -18.05
N GLY A 426 -9.41 -13.02 -19.29
CA GLY A 426 -8.54 -13.53 -20.36
C GLY A 426 -7.09 -13.71 -19.90
N ILE A 427 -6.47 -12.60 -19.51
CA ILE A 427 -5.08 -12.55 -19.07
C ILE A 427 -4.87 -13.41 -17.82
N GLY A 428 -5.80 -13.35 -16.86
CA GLY A 428 -5.76 -14.13 -15.62
C GLY A 428 -5.86 -15.63 -15.86
N THR A 429 -6.64 -16.07 -16.85
CA THR A 429 -6.69 -17.48 -17.27
C THR A 429 -5.45 -17.93 -18.03
N MET A 430 -4.73 -17.00 -18.69
CA MET A 430 -3.48 -17.28 -19.40
C MET A 430 -2.29 -17.42 -18.44
N PHE A 431 -2.29 -16.64 -17.35
CA PHE A 431 -1.25 -16.66 -16.33
C PHE A 431 -1.85 -16.91 -14.93
N PRO A 432 -2.52 -18.06 -14.72
CA PRO A 432 -3.16 -18.36 -13.46
C PRO A 432 -2.12 -18.50 -12.36
N ARG A 433 -2.51 -18.20 -11.13
CA ARG A 433 -1.67 -18.42 -9.96
C ARG A 433 -2.47 -19.07 -8.84
N PHE A 434 -2.08 -20.28 -8.46
CA PHE A 434 -2.73 -21.06 -7.40
C PHE A 434 -2.05 -20.92 -6.05
N GLY A 435 -0.74 -20.63 -6.05
CA GLY A 435 0.04 -20.49 -4.83
C GLY A 435 -0.40 -19.31 -3.97
N GLU A 436 -0.71 -19.60 -2.71
CA GLU A 436 -0.95 -18.60 -1.69
C GLU A 436 0.28 -17.73 -1.45
N VAL A 437 0.07 -16.43 -1.33
CA VAL A 437 1.11 -15.48 -0.95
C VAL A 437 0.77 -14.89 0.40
N ASN A 438 1.77 -14.81 1.27
CA ASN A 438 1.67 -14.04 2.50
C ASN A 438 1.48 -12.55 2.14
N VAL A 439 0.24 -12.06 2.18
CA VAL A 439 -0.08 -10.63 2.01
C VAL A 439 0.28 -9.86 3.29
N THR A 440 0.05 -10.49 4.44
CA THR A 440 0.56 -10.09 5.75
C THR A 440 1.10 -11.33 6.47
N LYS A 441 1.91 -11.19 7.53
CA LYS A 441 2.49 -12.37 8.25
C LYS A 441 1.43 -13.33 8.78
N SER A 442 0.20 -12.87 9.00
CA SER A 442 -0.90 -13.67 9.57
C SER A 442 -2.02 -14.00 8.56
N ARG A 443 -1.90 -13.56 7.30
CA ARG A 443 -2.90 -13.82 6.27
C ARG A 443 -2.27 -14.09 4.92
N THR A 444 -2.60 -15.25 4.39
CA THR A 444 -2.37 -15.63 3.02
C THR A 444 -3.55 -15.24 2.15
N ALA A 445 -3.25 -14.95 0.89
CA ALA A 445 -4.27 -14.85 -0.15
C ALA A 445 -3.65 -15.31 -1.46
N VAL A 446 -4.47 -15.91 -2.31
CA VAL A 446 -4.12 -16.11 -3.70
C VAL A 446 -4.25 -14.73 -4.38
N VAL A 447 -3.11 -14.18 -4.80
CA VAL A 447 -3.06 -12.90 -5.53
C VAL A 447 -2.74 -13.17 -6.99
N PRO A 448 -3.14 -12.30 -7.93
CA PRO A 448 -2.79 -12.47 -9.33
C PRO A 448 -1.29 -12.65 -9.57
N SER A 449 -0.94 -13.33 -10.65
CA SER A 449 0.45 -13.39 -11.09
C SER A 449 0.96 -11.98 -11.42
N LYS A 450 2.24 -11.73 -11.15
CA LYS A 450 2.85 -10.43 -11.48
C LYS A 450 2.79 -10.14 -12.98
N THR A 451 2.91 -11.18 -13.79
CA THR A 451 2.75 -11.13 -15.25
C THR A 451 1.33 -10.76 -15.63
N ALA A 452 0.29 -11.41 -15.07
CA ALA A 452 -1.10 -11.01 -15.32
C ALA A 452 -1.35 -9.55 -14.94
N PHE A 453 -0.87 -9.14 -13.76
CA PHE A 453 -0.98 -7.77 -13.27
C PHE A 453 -0.33 -6.75 -14.20
N ALA A 454 0.92 -7.00 -14.61
CA ALA A 454 1.65 -6.12 -15.51
C ALA A 454 1.01 -6.06 -16.90
N THR A 455 0.68 -7.21 -17.49
CA THR A 455 0.08 -7.29 -18.84
C THR A 455 -1.28 -6.61 -18.87
N TYR A 456 -2.15 -6.86 -17.88
CA TYR A 456 -3.46 -6.21 -17.81
C TYR A 456 -3.33 -4.70 -17.60
N SER A 457 -2.45 -4.27 -16.70
CA SER A 457 -2.23 -2.84 -16.47
C SER A 457 -1.72 -2.15 -17.73
N LEU A 458 -0.81 -2.79 -18.47
CA LEU A 458 -0.32 -2.27 -19.76
C LEU A 458 -1.45 -2.17 -20.79
N VAL A 459 -2.28 -3.21 -20.93
CA VAL A 459 -3.40 -3.21 -21.88
C VAL A 459 -4.41 -2.11 -21.56
N VAL A 460 -4.77 -1.92 -20.29
CA VAL A 460 -5.69 -0.85 -19.90
C VAL A 460 -5.05 0.52 -20.12
N LEU A 461 -3.78 0.72 -19.75
CA LEU A 461 -3.08 1.99 -19.95
C LEU A 461 -2.97 2.35 -21.44
N LEU A 462 -2.63 1.38 -22.30
CA LEU A 462 -2.55 1.60 -23.75
C LEU A 462 -3.93 1.84 -24.37
N GLY A 463 -4.93 1.05 -23.99
CA GLY A 463 -6.29 1.16 -24.52
C GLY A 463 -6.97 2.45 -24.09
N TYR A 464 -6.94 2.76 -22.79
CA TYR A 464 -7.49 3.98 -22.22
C TYR A 464 -6.70 5.22 -22.67
N GLY A 465 -5.36 5.17 -22.56
CA GLY A 465 -4.48 6.25 -22.99
C GLY A 465 -4.66 6.55 -24.48
N GLY A 466 -4.75 5.52 -25.32
CA GLY A 466 -5.08 5.66 -26.74
C GLY A 466 -6.43 6.32 -26.97
N ALA A 467 -7.47 5.94 -26.21
CA ALA A 467 -8.81 6.52 -26.34
C ALA A 467 -8.84 8.00 -25.95
N VAL A 468 -8.24 8.36 -24.80
CA VAL A 468 -8.15 9.76 -24.36
C VAL A 468 -7.33 10.59 -25.34
N THR A 469 -6.22 10.04 -25.85
CA THR A 469 -5.38 10.68 -26.86
C THR A 469 -6.15 10.94 -28.16
N ALA A 470 -6.98 10.00 -28.60
CA ALA A 470 -7.80 10.16 -29.81
C ALA A 470 -8.86 11.26 -29.67
N ILE A 471 -9.52 11.31 -28.50
CA ILE A 471 -10.65 12.21 -28.22
C ILE A 471 -10.17 13.61 -27.81
N THR A 472 -8.97 13.75 -27.26
CA THR A 472 -8.45 15.01 -26.70
C THR A 472 -7.24 15.53 -27.49
N PRO A 473 -7.40 16.59 -28.32
CA PRO A 473 -6.31 17.12 -29.15
C PRO A 473 -5.07 17.54 -28.35
N GLY A 474 -5.26 18.18 -27.19
CA GLY A 474 -4.16 18.61 -26.32
C GLY A 474 -3.32 17.45 -25.78
N THR A 475 -3.94 16.30 -25.52
CA THR A 475 -3.23 15.09 -25.05
C THR A 475 -2.36 14.50 -26.16
N ALA A 476 -2.83 14.51 -27.41
CA ALA A 476 -2.04 14.06 -28.54
C ALA A 476 -0.82 14.96 -28.82
N ALA A 477 -0.97 16.27 -28.63
CA ALA A 477 0.17 17.19 -28.68
C ALA A 477 1.19 16.87 -27.57
N GLY A 478 0.72 16.67 -26.33
CA GLY A 478 1.60 16.28 -25.22
C GLY A 478 2.33 14.95 -25.44
N VAL A 479 1.63 13.93 -25.95
CA VAL A 479 2.24 12.61 -26.28
C VAL A 479 3.25 12.75 -27.42
N SER A 480 2.94 13.56 -28.44
CA SER A 480 3.87 13.90 -29.53
C SER A 480 5.15 14.54 -28.99
N SER A 481 5.04 15.57 -28.15
CA SER A 481 6.20 16.24 -27.54
C SER A 481 6.99 15.33 -26.61
N MET A 482 6.32 14.46 -25.83
CA MET A 482 6.98 13.49 -24.97
C MET A 482 7.76 12.45 -25.80
N PHE A 483 7.20 11.99 -26.92
CA PHE A 483 7.86 11.07 -27.82
C PHE A 483 9.10 11.71 -28.48
N GLU A 484 8.98 12.95 -28.93
CA GLU A 484 10.09 13.73 -29.47
C GLU A 484 11.19 13.94 -28.41
N PHE A 485 10.81 14.27 -27.17
CA PHE A 485 11.76 14.41 -26.05
C PHE A 485 12.52 13.10 -25.77
N ILE A 486 11.81 11.96 -25.67
CA ILE A 486 12.43 10.66 -25.39
C ILE A 486 13.36 10.24 -26.53
N THR A 487 12.92 10.38 -27.78
CA THR A 487 13.74 10.00 -28.93
C THR A 487 14.91 10.96 -29.13
N GLY A 488 14.75 12.25 -28.80
CA GLY A 488 15.82 13.23 -28.75
C GLY A 488 16.87 12.89 -27.68
N PHE A 489 16.44 12.51 -26.48
CA PHE A 489 17.33 12.02 -25.42
C PHE A 489 18.11 10.76 -25.83
N LEU A 490 17.49 9.90 -26.65
CA LEU A 490 18.14 8.70 -27.22
C LEU A 490 18.96 9.00 -28.49
N GLY A 491 19.05 10.26 -28.94
CA GLY A 491 19.85 10.69 -30.10
C GLY A 491 19.18 10.54 -31.47
N TYR A 492 17.89 10.20 -31.53
CA TYR A 492 17.15 9.98 -32.79
C TYR A 492 16.25 11.15 -33.23
N ALA A 493 15.78 11.99 -32.29
CA ALA A 493 14.92 13.17 -32.53
C ALA A 493 13.78 12.93 -33.55
N VAL A 494 12.91 11.95 -33.27
CA VAL A 494 11.79 11.59 -34.14
C VAL A 494 10.54 12.36 -33.74
N ALA A 495 10.05 13.21 -34.63
CA ALA A 495 8.78 13.92 -34.46
C ALA A 495 7.63 13.13 -35.09
N ILE A 496 6.53 12.95 -34.34
CA ILE A 496 5.29 12.37 -34.85
C ILE A 496 4.20 13.43 -34.75
N SER A 497 3.51 13.72 -35.85
CA SER A 497 2.46 14.75 -35.85
C SER A 497 1.31 14.41 -34.88
N PRO A 498 0.72 15.38 -34.16
CA PRO A 498 -0.40 15.12 -33.27
C PRO A 498 -1.59 14.40 -33.94
N PRO A 499 -1.98 14.70 -35.20
CA PRO A 499 -3.00 13.93 -35.91
C PRO A 499 -2.65 12.43 -36.07
N THR A 500 -1.39 12.11 -36.38
CA THR A 500 -0.92 10.73 -36.45
C THR A 500 -1.00 10.04 -35.09
N VAL A 501 -0.59 10.73 -34.01
CA VAL A 501 -0.70 10.22 -32.64
C VAL A 501 -2.15 9.94 -32.26
N ARG A 502 -3.10 10.81 -32.64
CA ARG A 502 -4.55 10.58 -32.43
C ARG A 502 -5.04 9.33 -33.15
N LEU A 503 -4.64 9.15 -34.41
CA LEU A 503 -5.04 7.99 -35.21
C LEU A 503 -4.49 6.69 -34.62
N ILE A 504 -3.20 6.66 -34.28
CA ILE A 504 -2.57 5.50 -33.63
C ILE A 504 -3.24 5.21 -32.28
N GLY A 505 -3.45 6.22 -31.45
CA GLY A 505 -4.14 6.08 -30.17
C GLY A 505 -5.56 5.52 -30.34
N GLY A 506 -6.31 6.01 -31.32
CA GLY A 506 -7.64 5.52 -31.66
C GLY A 506 -7.63 4.06 -32.12
N LEU A 507 -6.68 3.67 -32.98
CA LEU A 507 -6.53 2.28 -33.43
C LEU A 507 -6.21 1.33 -32.27
N ILE A 508 -5.29 1.73 -31.37
CA ILE A 508 -4.97 0.97 -30.16
C ILE A 508 -6.21 0.83 -29.26
N ALA A 509 -6.96 1.91 -29.08
CA ALA A 509 -8.18 1.91 -28.28
C ALA A 509 -9.24 0.97 -28.86
N VAL A 510 -9.46 0.98 -30.18
CA VAL A 510 -10.40 0.07 -30.85
C VAL A 510 -9.93 -1.38 -30.73
N LEU A 511 -8.64 -1.65 -30.96
CA LEU A 511 -8.07 -2.99 -30.85
C LEU A 511 -8.26 -3.55 -29.44
N LEU A 512 -7.93 -2.78 -28.41
CA LEU A 512 -7.95 -3.26 -27.02
C LEU A 512 -9.35 -3.18 -26.37
N GLY A 513 -10.18 -2.22 -26.78
CA GLY A 513 -11.53 -2.02 -26.23
C GLY A 513 -12.62 -2.80 -26.95
N VAL A 514 -12.45 -3.13 -28.23
CA VAL A 514 -13.49 -3.78 -29.07
C VAL A 514 -13.06 -5.17 -29.54
N VAL A 515 -11.81 -5.35 -29.98
CA VAL A 515 -11.34 -6.62 -30.56
C VAL A 515 -10.83 -7.59 -29.49
N ALA A 516 -10.08 -7.11 -28.51
CA ALA A 516 -9.51 -7.94 -27.45
C ALA A 516 -10.56 -8.62 -26.54
N PRO A 517 -11.68 -7.98 -26.13
CA PRO A 517 -12.63 -8.63 -25.22
C PRO A 517 -13.30 -9.89 -25.79
N PRO A 518 -13.81 -9.91 -27.05
CA PRO A 518 -14.32 -11.14 -27.65
C PRO A 518 -13.28 -12.27 -27.74
N ALA A 519 -12.03 -11.91 -28.05
CA ALA A 519 -10.92 -12.88 -28.12
C ALA A 519 -10.59 -13.45 -26.73
N ALA A 520 -10.46 -12.57 -25.72
CA ALA A 520 -10.24 -12.94 -24.33
C ALA A 520 -11.37 -13.83 -23.80
N TYR A 521 -12.64 -13.48 -24.07
CA TYR A 521 -13.80 -14.29 -23.70
C TYR A 521 -13.72 -15.70 -24.29
N ARG A 522 -13.49 -15.83 -25.61
CA ARG A 522 -13.39 -17.13 -26.28
C ARG A 522 -12.22 -17.95 -25.75
N TYR A 523 -11.09 -17.30 -25.50
CA TYR A 523 -9.91 -17.93 -24.92
C TYR A 523 -10.20 -18.48 -23.52
N SER A 524 -10.75 -17.67 -22.62
CA SER A 524 -11.06 -18.10 -21.25
C SER A 524 -12.08 -19.23 -21.18
N VAL A 525 -13.12 -19.19 -22.02
CA VAL A 525 -14.11 -20.28 -22.10
C VAL A 525 -13.45 -21.58 -22.48
N ARG A 526 -12.65 -21.58 -23.56
CA ARG A 526 -11.94 -22.78 -24.02
C ARG A 526 -10.93 -23.26 -22.99
N ARG A 527 -10.18 -22.34 -22.38
CA ARG A 527 -9.15 -22.67 -21.40
C ARG A 527 -9.74 -23.31 -20.14
N PHE A 528 -10.92 -22.85 -19.69
CA PHE A 528 -11.65 -23.47 -18.59
C PHE A 528 -12.13 -24.89 -18.95
N GLU A 529 -12.72 -25.06 -20.13
CA GLU A 529 -13.26 -26.35 -20.60
C GLU A 529 -12.16 -27.39 -20.86
N SER A 530 -10.95 -26.95 -21.24
CA SER A 530 -9.80 -27.82 -21.49
C SER A 530 -8.77 -27.79 -20.35
N TYR A 531 -9.12 -27.29 -19.17
CA TYR A 531 -8.18 -27.20 -18.06
C TYR A 531 -7.94 -28.60 -17.46
N ALA A 532 -6.69 -29.05 -17.50
CA ALA A 532 -6.22 -30.24 -16.80
C ALA A 532 -5.41 -29.81 -15.58
N LEU A 533 -5.60 -30.50 -14.45
CA LEU A 533 -4.86 -30.25 -13.23
C LEU A 533 -3.50 -30.96 -13.33
N ASP A 534 -2.41 -30.20 -13.17
CA ASP A 534 -1.09 -30.78 -12.91
C ASP A 534 -0.88 -30.95 -11.39
N ALA A 535 0.06 -31.81 -10.98
CA ALA A 535 0.33 -32.10 -9.56
C ALA A 535 0.60 -30.82 -8.73
N ASP A 536 1.27 -29.84 -9.32
CA ASP A 536 1.59 -28.53 -8.72
C ASP A 536 0.37 -27.60 -8.55
N ASP A 537 -0.71 -27.82 -9.30
CA ASP A 537 -1.90 -26.94 -9.32
C ASP A 537 -2.92 -27.29 -8.21
N SER A 538 -2.82 -28.49 -7.65
CA SER A 538 -3.83 -29.06 -6.74
C SER A 538 -3.82 -28.48 -5.32
N GLY A 539 -2.86 -27.63 -4.98
CA GLY A 539 -2.67 -27.12 -3.61
C GLY A 539 -2.28 -28.20 -2.58
N PHE A 540 -2.16 -29.47 -3.01
CA PHE A 540 -1.69 -30.59 -2.18
C PHE A 540 -0.16 -30.70 -2.14
N ALA A 541 0.56 -29.98 -3.00
CA ALA A 541 2.02 -29.89 -3.03
C ALA A 541 2.65 -29.11 -1.85
N VAL A 542 2.00 -29.10 -0.68
CA VAL A 542 2.62 -28.68 0.59
C VAL A 542 3.28 -29.87 1.30
N PHE A 543 2.97 -31.12 0.90
CA PHE A 543 3.53 -32.31 1.56
C PHE A 543 4.65 -33.05 0.81
N GLU A 544 4.88 -32.79 -0.48
CA GLU A 544 5.91 -33.52 -1.25
C GLU A 544 7.29 -32.84 -1.29
N SER A 545 7.39 -31.54 -1.00
CA SER A 545 8.70 -30.83 -1.07
C SER A 545 9.61 -31.03 0.16
N VAL A 546 9.33 -32.04 1.01
CA VAL A 546 10.22 -32.45 2.11
C VAL A 546 10.97 -33.75 1.78
N GLY A 547 10.60 -34.45 0.70
CA GLY A 547 11.21 -35.73 0.30
C GLY A 547 12.35 -35.65 -0.72
N GLU A 548 12.47 -34.57 -1.49
CA GLU A 548 13.44 -34.47 -2.61
C GLU A 548 14.57 -33.47 -2.38
N LEU A 549 15.03 -33.36 -1.13
CA LEU A 549 16.34 -32.77 -0.80
C LEU A 549 17.10 -33.70 0.15
N PHE A 550 17.39 -34.90 -0.34
CA PHE A 550 18.65 -35.59 -0.12
C PHE A 550 19.36 -35.75 -1.46
#